data_AF-A0A6G7Y4Z1-F1
#
_entry.id   AF-A0A6G7Y4Z1-F1
#
_cell.length_a   1.000
_cell.length_b   1.000
_cell.length_c   1.000
_cell.angle_alpha   90.00
_cell.angle_beta   90.00
_cell.angle_gamma   90.00
#
_symmetry.space_group_name_H-M   'P 1'
#
loop_
_entity.id
_entity.type
_entity.pdbx_description
1 polymer ?
#
loop_
_entity_poly.entity_id
_entity_poly.type
_entity_poly.pdbx_seq_one_letter_code
_entity_poly.pdbx_strand_id
1 'polypeptide(L)'
;MITWDRLRAGANVLNLSTALGLAAALAGRARLRRGPHGLILAEGYRFGFPVAGAFTVGDVILTRGDFVRLGAAQPDLLEHERRHAMQYAVLGPWFLPAYLAAVAWSWWRAGDPATRNVFERHAGLVSGGYAPPPQPDPEPWA
;
A
#
# COMPACT_ATOMS: atom_id res chain seq x y z
N MET A 1 4.00 27.30 0.69
CA MET A 1 2.99 26.33 0.20
C MET A 1 3.24 24.99 0.86
N ILE A 2 2.24 24.40 1.51
CA ILE A 2 2.36 23.04 2.08
C ILE A 2 2.18 22.05 0.93
N THR A 3 3.12 21.10 0.77
CA THR A 3 3.00 20.04 -0.24
C THR A 3 1.99 18.99 0.22
N TRP A 4 1.32 18.33 -0.73
CA TRP A 4 0.39 17.23 -0.41
C TRP A 4 1.04 16.14 0.45
N ASP A 5 2.32 15.84 0.21
CA ASP A 5 3.09 14.88 1.01
C ASP A 5 3.21 15.27 2.48
N ARG A 6 3.30 16.58 2.79
CA ARG A 6 3.36 17.06 4.18
C ARG A 6 1.98 16.98 4.86
N LEU A 7 0.91 17.26 4.13
CA LEU A 7 -0.46 17.10 4.65
C LEU A 7 -0.75 15.63 4.97
N ARG A 8 -0.39 14.73 4.04
CA ARG A 8 -0.47 13.27 4.22
C ARG A 8 0.26 12.81 5.47
N ALA A 9 1.54 13.18 5.61
CA ALA A 9 2.35 12.79 6.76
C ALA A 9 1.77 13.34 8.07
N GLY A 10 1.32 14.60 8.08
CA GLY A 10 0.63 15.18 9.23
C GLY A 10 -0.63 14.41 9.61
N ALA A 11 -1.50 14.11 8.65
CA ALA A 11 -2.72 13.35 8.87
C ALA A 11 -2.43 11.94 9.42
N ASN A 12 -1.45 11.23 8.86
CA ASN A 12 -1.07 9.88 9.30
C ASN A 12 -0.43 9.84 10.68
N VAL A 13 0.29 10.90 11.06
CA VAL A 13 0.77 11.07 12.44
C VAL A 13 -0.41 11.32 13.39
N LEU A 14 -1.32 12.23 13.03
CA LEU A 14 -2.48 12.58 13.86
C LEU A 14 -3.43 11.40 14.08
N ASN A 15 -3.65 10.57 13.05
CA ASN A 15 -4.50 9.38 13.15
C ASN A 15 -3.77 8.13 13.68
N LEU A 16 -2.50 8.27 14.10
CA LEU A 16 -1.64 7.23 14.67
C LEU A 16 -1.27 6.07 13.74
N SER A 17 -1.66 6.09 12.47
CA SER A 17 -1.29 5.03 11.51
C SER A 17 0.23 4.94 11.29
N THR A 18 0.94 6.06 11.22
CA THR A 18 2.41 6.04 11.11
C THR A 18 3.06 5.46 12.36
N ALA A 19 2.52 5.77 13.55
CA ALA A 19 3.01 5.17 14.80
C ALA A 19 2.78 3.65 14.82
N LEU A 20 1.63 3.18 14.32
CA LEU A 20 1.33 1.75 14.17
C LEU A 20 2.30 1.07 13.18
N GLY A 21 2.60 1.70 12.05
CA GLY A 21 3.57 1.19 11.08
C GLY A 21 4.98 1.07 11.66
N LEU A 22 5.40 2.06 12.44
CA LEU A 22 6.68 2.02 13.15
C LEU A 22 6.72 0.92 14.22
N ALA A 23 5.63 0.74 14.98
CA ALA A 23 5.51 -0.34 15.94
C ALA A 23 5.58 -1.72 15.27
N ALA A 24 4.92 -1.89 14.12
CA ALA A 24 4.99 -3.11 13.32
C ALA A 24 6.41 -3.37 12.80
N ALA A 25 7.09 -2.34 12.29
CA ALA A 25 8.47 -2.44 11.82
C ALA A 25 9.43 -2.83 12.96
N LEU A 26 9.26 -2.23 14.15
CA LEU A 26 10.05 -2.57 15.34
C LEU A 26 9.80 -4.01 15.80
N ALA A 27 8.54 -4.42 15.90
CA ALA A 27 8.16 -5.79 16.24
C ALA A 27 8.73 -6.81 15.25
N GLY A 28 8.71 -6.46 13.96
CA GLY A 28 9.30 -7.26 12.89
C GLY A 28 10.82 -7.13 12.77
N ARG A 29 11.49 -6.34 13.61
CA ARG A 29 12.94 -6.04 13.59
C ARG A 29 13.44 -5.53 12.23
N ALA A 30 12.60 -4.78 11.54
CA ALA A 30 12.95 -4.18 10.26
C ALA A 30 13.95 -3.02 10.44
N ARG A 31 14.78 -2.80 9.43
CA ARG A 31 15.69 -1.66 9.36
C ARG A 31 14.98 -0.49 8.71
N LEU A 32 14.95 0.65 9.40
CA LEU A 32 14.28 1.86 8.92
C LEU A 32 15.22 2.74 8.11
N ARG A 33 14.75 3.26 6.98
CA ARG A 33 15.42 4.27 6.16
C ARG A 33 14.41 5.30 5.70
N ARG A 34 14.84 6.56 5.55
CA ARG A 34 14.00 7.60 4.93
C ARG A 34 13.82 7.31 3.45
N GLY A 35 12.57 7.35 2.99
CA GLY A 35 12.19 7.23 1.59
C GLY A 35 11.83 8.58 0.97
N PRO A 36 11.51 8.59 -0.33
CA PRO A 36 10.98 9.77 -1.01
C PRO A 36 9.61 10.17 -0.44
N HIS A 37 9.14 11.39 -0.73
CA HIS A 37 7.79 11.86 -0.34
C HIS A 37 7.48 11.85 1.17
N GLY A 38 8.52 11.82 2.01
CA GLY A 38 8.35 11.71 3.46
C GLY A 38 7.89 10.33 3.93
N LEU A 39 8.08 9.29 3.11
CA LEU A 39 7.83 7.90 3.48
C LEU A 39 8.97 7.34 4.33
N ILE A 40 8.68 6.30 5.10
CA ILE A 40 9.64 5.53 5.87
C ILE A 40 9.68 4.12 5.32
N LEU A 41 10.85 3.69 4.85
CA LEU A 41 11.07 2.37 4.30
C LEU A 41 11.57 1.43 5.41
N ALA A 42 10.88 0.33 5.63
CA ALA A 42 11.20 -0.68 6.63
C ALA A 42 11.56 -2.01 5.94
N GLU A 43 12.85 -2.35 5.89
CA GLU A 43 13.38 -3.51 5.17
C GLU A 43 13.71 -4.68 6.12
N GLY A 44 13.64 -5.92 5.64
CA GLY A 44 14.01 -7.10 6.42
C GLY A 44 13.01 -7.46 7.52
N TYR A 45 11.74 -7.08 7.36
CA TYR A 45 10.65 -7.44 8.26
C TYR A 45 10.53 -8.97 8.40
N ARG A 46 10.53 -9.48 9.64
CA ARG A 46 10.70 -10.92 9.90
C ARG A 46 9.43 -11.76 9.86
N PHE A 47 8.25 -11.19 10.09
CA PHE A 47 7.02 -11.98 10.14
C PHE A 47 6.58 -12.42 8.74
N GLY A 48 6.11 -13.67 8.61
CA GLY A 48 5.71 -14.29 7.35
C GLY A 48 4.42 -13.75 6.74
N PHE A 49 3.77 -12.80 7.42
CA PHE A 49 2.54 -12.16 7.00
C PHE A 49 2.74 -10.64 7.05
N PRO A 50 2.29 -9.87 6.04
CA PRO A 50 1.54 -10.28 4.83
C PRO A 50 2.40 -11.01 3.78
N VAL A 51 1.79 -11.88 2.98
CA VAL A 51 2.43 -12.59 1.84
C VAL A 51 2.45 -11.70 0.59
N ALA A 52 2.94 -10.47 0.75
CA ALA A 52 3.06 -9.47 -0.32
C ALA A 52 4.52 -9.00 -0.43
N GLY A 53 4.90 -8.47 -1.60
CA GLY A 53 6.26 -7.95 -1.83
C GLY A 53 6.59 -6.77 -0.91
N ALA A 54 5.63 -5.87 -0.73
CA ALA A 54 5.63 -4.80 0.25
C ALA A 54 4.18 -4.54 0.73
N PHE A 55 4.04 -3.78 1.82
CA PHE A 55 2.75 -3.27 2.26
C PHE A 55 2.92 -1.96 3.05
N THR A 56 1.86 -1.16 3.11
CA THR A 56 1.87 0.15 3.77
C THR A 56 1.03 0.17 5.05
N VAL A 57 1.55 0.86 6.07
CA VAL A 57 0.82 1.24 7.29
C VAL A 57 1.16 2.70 7.64
N GLY A 58 0.20 3.61 7.42
CA GLY A 58 0.44 5.05 7.52
C GLY A 58 1.51 5.50 6.51
N ASP A 59 2.58 6.13 6.99
CA ASP A 59 3.73 6.53 6.16
C ASP A 59 4.84 5.47 6.07
N VAL A 60 4.65 4.30 6.69
CA VAL A 60 5.66 3.23 6.75
C VAL A 60 5.36 2.18 5.70
N ILE A 61 6.29 1.96 4.78
CA ILE A 61 6.24 0.87 3.80
C ILE A 61 7.16 -0.24 4.30
N LEU A 62 6.62 -1.42 4.50
CA LEU A 62 7.30 -2.58 5.03
C LEU A 62 7.55 -3.61 3.94
N THR A 63 8.72 -4.23 3.96
CA THR A 63 9.03 -5.40 3.13
C THR A 63 9.88 -6.41 3.90
N ARG A 64 9.69 -7.70 3.58
CA ARG A 64 10.56 -8.79 4.03
C ARG A 64 11.93 -8.74 3.35
N GLY A 65 11.99 -8.23 2.12
CA GLY A 65 13.19 -8.16 1.30
C GLY A 65 13.91 -6.82 1.43
N ASP A 66 14.35 -6.30 0.30
CA ASP A 66 14.97 -4.98 0.16
C ASP A 66 14.29 -4.18 -0.96
N PHE A 67 14.17 -2.86 -0.77
CA PHE A 67 13.50 -1.98 -1.73
C PHE A 67 14.30 -1.77 -3.01
N VAL A 68 15.60 -2.06 -3.03
CA VAL A 68 16.41 -1.94 -4.25
C VAL A 68 16.03 -3.03 -5.24
N ARG A 69 15.96 -4.29 -4.79
CA ARG A 69 15.50 -5.41 -5.62
C ARG A 69 14.03 -5.27 -6.01
N LEU A 70 13.18 -4.86 -5.07
CA LEU A 70 11.77 -4.65 -5.38
C LEU A 70 11.58 -3.53 -6.40
N GLY A 71 12.28 -2.40 -6.26
CA GLY A 71 12.22 -1.31 -7.24
C GLY A 71 12.78 -1.70 -8.61
N ALA A 72 13.77 -2.59 -8.67
CA ALA A 72 14.27 -3.12 -9.93
C ALA A 72 13.25 -4.03 -10.64
N ALA A 73 12.51 -4.85 -9.88
CA ALA A 73 11.47 -5.72 -10.43
C ALA A 73 10.17 -4.94 -10.74
N GLN A 74 9.87 -3.92 -9.95
CA GLN A 74 8.61 -3.17 -9.96
C GLN A 74 8.90 -1.68 -9.73
N PRO A 75 9.30 -0.92 -10.78
CA PRO A 75 9.75 0.47 -10.66
C PRO A 75 8.74 1.42 -10.00
N ASP A 76 7.45 1.17 -10.24
CA ASP A 76 6.36 2.02 -9.74
C ASP A 76 5.82 1.59 -8.36
N LEU A 77 6.44 0.60 -7.71
CA LEU A 77 5.98 0.07 -6.43
C LEU A 77 5.87 1.14 -5.35
N LEU A 78 6.88 2.01 -5.22
CA LEU A 78 6.87 3.04 -4.17
C LEU A 78 5.74 4.05 -4.37
N GLU A 79 5.37 4.33 -5.63
CA GLU A 79 4.25 5.22 -5.94
C GLU A 79 2.91 4.53 -5.64
N HIS A 80 2.78 3.23 -5.94
CA HIS A 80 1.63 2.42 -5.53
C HIS A 80 1.43 2.45 -4.00
N GLU A 81 2.49 2.18 -3.24
CA GLU A 81 2.47 2.21 -1.77
C GLU A 81 2.19 3.62 -1.23
N ARG A 82 2.69 4.67 -1.90
CA ARG A 82 2.38 6.07 -1.54
C ARG A 82 0.87 6.35 -1.66
N ARG A 83 0.17 5.75 -2.62
CA ARG A 83 -1.29 5.88 -2.75
C ARG A 83 -2.03 5.19 -1.61
N HIS A 84 -1.53 4.06 -1.11
CA HIS A 84 -2.06 3.47 0.13
C HIS A 84 -1.81 4.37 1.35
N ALA A 85 -0.65 5.02 1.42
CA ALA A 85 -0.39 6.00 2.48
C ALA A 85 -1.35 7.22 2.42
N MET A 86 -1.79 7.62 1.22
CA MET A 86 -2.86 8.61 1.06
C MET A 86 -4.23 8.07 1.52
N GLN A 87 -4.54 6.80 1.25
CA GLN A 87 -5.79 6.18 1.73
C GLN A 87 -5.84 6.13 3.26
N TYR A 88 -4.71 5.84 3.92
CA TYR A 88 -4.58 6.00 5.39
C TYR A 88 -4.78 7.46 5.83
N ALA A 89 -4.28 8.44 5.08
CA ALA A 89 -4.45 9.85 5.47
C ALA A 89 -5.92 10.28 5.45
N VAL A 90 -6.72 9.71 4.55
CA VAL A 90 -8.15 10.03 4.38
C VAL A 90 -9.03 9.23 5.34
N LEU A 91 -8.82 7.91 5.44
CA LEU A 91 -9.69 7.00 6.20
C LEU A 91 -9.16 6.72 7.61
N GLY A 92 -7.93 7.10 7.91
CA GLY A 92 -7.26 6.78 9.15
C GLY A 92 -7.15 5.27 9.39
N PRO A 93 -7.26 4.81 10.64
CA PRO A 93 -7.17 3.37 10.96
C PRO A 93 -8.30 2.54 10.33
N TRP A 94 -9.42 3.16 9.92
CA TRP A 94 -10.52 2.46 9.24
C TRP A 94 -10.17 2.00 7.83
N PHE A 95 -9.07 2.50 7.25
CA PHE A 95 -8.58 1.99 5.98
C PHE A 95 -8.33 0.48 6.03
N LEU A 96 -7.68 -0.03 7.09
CA LEU A 96 -7.33 -1.44 7.17
C LEU A 96 -8.56 -2.38 7.15
N PRO A 97 -9.59 -2.21 7.99
CA PRO A 97 -10.79 -3.05 7.89
C PRO A 97 -11.53 -2.88 6.56
N ALA A 98 -11.60 -1.66 6.01
CA ALA A 98 -12.22 -1.43 4.70
C ALA A 98 -11.45 -2.13 3.57
N TYR A 99 -10.12 -2.08 3.60
CA TYR A 99 -9.23 -2.76 2.67
C TYR A 99 -9.41 -4.28 2.74
N LEU A 100 -9.47 -4.86 3.96
CA LEU A 100 -9.69 -6.29 4.14
C LEU A 100 -11.08 -6.73 3.62
N ALA A 101 -12.12 -5.92 3.83
CA ALA A 101 -13.43 -6.16 3.23
C ALA A 101 -13.37 -6.13 1.69
N ALA A 102 -12.63 -5.21 1.10
CA ALA A 102 -12.44 -5.13 -0.34
C ALA A 102 -11.62 -6.32 -0.90
N VAL A 103 -10.61 -6.79 -0.16
CA VAL A 103 -9.88 -8.03 -0.47
C VAL A 103 -10.82 -9.23 -0.47
N ALA A 104 -11.62 -9.39 0.58
CA ALA A 104 -12.58 -10.50 0.69
C ALA A 104 -13.61 -10.46 -0.44
N TRP A 105 -14.11 -9.26 -0.77
CA TRP A 105 -14.99 -9.06 -1.90
C TRP A 105 -14.35 -9.45 -3.23
N SER A 106 -13.09 -9.08 -3.43
CA SER A 106 -12.36 -9.41 -4.66
C SER A 106 -12.14 -10.92 -4.80
N TRP A 107 -11.74 -11.58 -3.72
CA TRP A 107 -11.62 -13.03 -3.69
C TRP A 107 -12.93 -13.72 -4.05
N TRP A 108 -14.05 -13.26 -3.48
CA TRP A 108 -15.37 -13.83 -3.77
C TRP A 108 -15.81 -13.64 -5.23
N ARG A 109 -15.44 -12.53 -5.88
CA ARG A 109 -15.91 -12.17 -7.22
C ARG A 109 -14.96 -12.57 -8.36
N ALA A 110 -13.66 -12.65 -8.11
CA ALA A 110 -12.63 -12.81 -9.13
C ALA A 110 -11.57 -13.86 -8.80
N GLY A 111 -11.56 -14.41 -7.57
CA GLY A 111 -10.58 -15.42 -7.15
C GLY A 111 -9.19 -14.86 -6.81
N ASP A 112 -9.09 -13.53 -6.64
CA ASP A 112 -7.85 -12.83 -6.31
C ASP A 112 -8.13 -11.61 -5.41
N PRO A 113 -7.13 -11.11 -4.64
CA PRO A 113 -7.34 -10.03 -3.67
C PRO A 113 -7.48 -8.61 -4.25
N ALA A 114 -7.19 -8.40 -5.54
CA ALA A 114 -6.90 -7.07 -6.10
C ALA A 114 -7.81 -6.64 -7.25
N THR A 115 -8.15 -7.51 -8.21
CA THR A 115 -8.84 -7.14 -9.46
C THR A 115 -10.19 -6.44 -9.24
N ARG A 116 -10.91 -6.77 -8.16
CA ARG A 116 -12.17 -6.11 -7.77
C ARG A 116 -12.05 -5.28 -6.48
N ASN A 117 -10.84 -5.10 -5.96
CA ASN A 117 -10.57 -4.27 -4.79
C ASN A 117 -10.40 -2.80 -5.21
N VAL A 118 -11.30 -1.92 -4.73
CA VAL A 118 -11.32 -0.51 -5.13
C VAL A 118 -10.02 0.22 -4.74
N PHE A 119 -9.42 -0.18 -3.62
CA PHE A 119 -8.22 0.44 -3.09
C PHE A 119 -7.00 0.09 -3.91
N GLU A 120 -6.88 -1.17 -4.33
CA GLU A 120 -5.85 -1.67 -5.24
C GLU A 120 -5.97 -1.04 -6.64
N ARG A 121 -7.20 -0.94 -7.16
CA ARG A 121 -7.44 -0.26 -8.44
C ARG A 121 -7.05 1.21 -8.39
N HIS A 122 -7.40 1.91 -7.31
CA HIS A 122 -7.00 3.30 -7.09
C HIS A 122 -5.49 3.43 -6.88
N ALA A 123 -4.86 2.47 -6.21
CA ALA A 123 -3.41 2.43 -6.03
C ALA A 123 -2.65 2.03 -7.30
N GLY A 124 -3.35 1.52 -8.31
CA GLY A 124 -2.82 1.08 -9.60
C GLY A 124 -2.36 -0.38 -9.53
N LEU A 125 -3.14 -1.27 -10.17
CA LEU A 125 -2.92 -2.72 -10.17
C LEU A 125 -1.54 -3.09 -10.73
N VAL A 126 -1.21 -2.59 -11.93
CA VAL A 126 0.06 -2.90 -12.60
C VAL A 126 1.24 -2.41 -11.77
N SER A 127 1.16 -1.22 -11.16
CA SER A 127 2.21 -0.70 -10.29
C SER A 127 2.40 -1.52 -9.01
N GLY A 128 1.35 -2.20 -8.53
CA GLY A 128 1.40 -3.15 -7.41
C GLY A 128 1.80 -4.58 -7.80
N GLY A 129 2.11 -4.84 -9.07
CA GLY A 129 2.50 -6.16 -9.58
C GLY A 129 1.32 -7.08 -9.96
N TYR A 130 0.10 -6.55 -10.00
CA TYR A 130 -1.08 -7.29 -10.46
C TYR A 130 -1.29 -7.15 -11.97
N ALA A 131 -1.98 -8.13 -12.56
CA ALA A 131 -2.44 -8.03 -13.94
C ALA A 131 -3.37 -6.81 -14.12
N PRO A 132 -3.34 -6.13 -15.28
CA PRO A 132 -4.30 -5.10 -15.58
C PRO A 132 -5.73 -5.68 -15.50
N PRO A 133 -6.72 -4.87 -15.12
CA PRO A 133 -8.10 -5.34 -15.14
C PRO A 133 -8.45 -5.73 -16.60
N PRO A 134 -9.30 -6.75 -16.81
CA PRO A 134 -9.81 -7.03 -18.14
C PRO A 134 -10.40 -5.74 -18.71
N GLN A 135 -10.13 -5.44 -19.99
CA GLN A 135 -10.84 -4.36 -20.65
C GLN A 135 -12.34 -4.63 -20.49
N PRO A 136 -13.15 -3.62 -20.13
CA PRO A 136 -14.60 -3.79 -20.21
C PRO A 136 -14.90 -4.22 -21.64
N ASP A 137 -15.79 -5.20 -21.80
CA ASP A 137 -16.35 -5.51 -23.11
C ASP A 137 -16.84 -4.19 -23.73
N PRO A 138 -16.61 -3.93 -25.03
CA PRO A 138 -17.21 -2.77 -25.68
C PRO A 138 -18.71 -2.81 -25.38
N GLU A 139 -19.22 -1.72 -24.80
CA GLU A 139 -20.66 -1.59 -24.51
C GLU A 139 -21.42 -1.96 -25.79
N PRO A 140 -22.39 -2.89 -25.73
CA PRO A 140 -23.06 -3.42 -26.92
C PRO A 140 -23.95 -2.40 -27.67
N TRP A 141 -23.85 -1.11 -27.32
CA TRP A 141 -24.64 -0.01 -27.88
C TRP A 141 -23.80 1.22 -28.29
N ALA A 142 -22.48 1.09 -28.44
CA ALA A 142 -21.67 2.15 -29.09
C ALA A 142 -21.94 2.25 -30.60
#